data_AF-A0A7G9QKF0-F1
#
_entry.id   AF-A0A7G9QKF0-F1
#
_cell.length_a   1.000
_cell.length_b   1.000
_cell.length_c   1.000
_cell.angle_alpha   90.00
_cell.angle_beta   90.00
_cell.angle_gamma   90.00
#
_symmetry.space_group_name_H-M   'P 1'
#
loop_
_entity.id
_entity.type
_entity.pdbx_description
1 polymer ?
#
loop_
_entity_poly.entity_id
_entity_poly.type
_entity_poly.pdbx_seq_one_letter_code
_entity_poly.pdbx_strand_id
1 'polypeptide(L)'
;MDAAQFYDLLSKQLTVLPKNRLIGFGLNICERLLIDYVDFHREFNWGNSEVLKECIHYIKDSMGNKADAEKVNQLLSSLEEVLPDTEEFTDPLGTYALNAGCAVFELLEYLIDPEIDHLLNISSVITDTIDFKLSELETDLSEEELLKHPEIRKEWDNQLELSK
;
A
#
# COMPACT_ATOMS: atom_id res chain seq x y z
N MET A 1 19.67 0.58 11.20
CA MET A 1 18.73 -0.32 10.53
C MET A 1 18.87 -0.05 9.05
N ASP A 2 19.25 -1.06 8.29
CA ASP A 2 19.12 -1.10 6.84
C ASP A 2 17.80 -1.78 6.44
N ALA A 3 17.49 -1.84 5.14
CA ALA A 3 16.24 -2.43 4.65
C ALA A 3 16.10 -3.91 5.04
N ALA A 4 17.19 -4.70 4.97
CA ALA A 4 17.15 -6.12 5.31
C ALA A 4 16.84 -6.32 6.80
N GLN A 5 17.47 -5.53 7.67
CA GLN A 5 17.19 -5.51 9.11
C GLN A 5 15.76 -5.07 9.41
N PHE A 6 15.24 -4.09 8.67
CA PHE A 6 13.86 -3.62 8.79
C PHE A 6 12.86 -4.74 8.44
N TYR A 7 12.98 -5.35 7.26
CA TYR A 7 12.05 -6.39 6.81
C TYR A 7 12.11 -7.66 7.68
N ASP A 8 13.29 -8.07 8.14
CA ASP A 8 13.42 -9.18 9.09
C ASP A 8 12.70 -8.89 10.40
N LEU A 9 12.83 -7.67 10.93
CA LEU A 9 12.15 -7.27 12.17
C LEU A 9 10.64 -7.14 11.97
N LEU A 10 10.19 -6.50 10.90
CA LEU A 10 8.77 -6.33 10.58
C LEU A 10 8.09 -7.68 10.40
N SER A 11 8.69 -8.60 9.62
CA SER A 11 8.16 -9.95 9.43
C SER A 11 7.97 -10.70 10.76
N LYS A 12 8.97 -10.62 11.66
CA LYS A 12 8.88 -11.21 13.01
C LYS A 12 7.75 -10.61 13.85
N GLN A 13 7.48 -9.32 13.70
CA GLN A 13 6.38 -8.66 14.41
C GLN A 13 5.03 -9.06 13.83
N LEU A 14 4.87 -9.00 12.51
CA LEU A 14 3.60 -9.33 11.84
C LEU A 14 3.18 -10.79 12.07
N THR A 15 4.12 -11.74 12.04
CA THR A 15 3.82 -13.18 12.21
C THR A 15 3.17 -13.56 13.54
N VAL A 16 3.31 -12.73 14.58
CA VAL A 16 2.74 -12.98 15.91
C VAL A 16 1.48 -12.18 16.21
N LEU A 17 1.08 -11.27 15.32
CA LEU A 17 -0.10 -10.44 15.53
C LEU A 17 -1.40 -11.20 15.23
N PRO A 18 -2.49 -10.89 15.96
CA PRO A 18 -3.80 -11.42 15.61
C PRO A 18 -4.30 -10.83 14.29
N LYS A 19 -5.14 -11.58 13.56
CA LYS A 19 -5.66 -11.21 12.23
C LYS A 19 -6.19 -9.77 12.13
N ASN A 20 -6.94 -9.30 13.12
CA ASN A 20 -7.49 -7.94 13.11
C ASN A 20 -6.39 -6.86 13.17
N ARG A 21 -5.28 -7.11 13.88
CA ARG A 21 -4.13 -6.20 13.91
C ARG A 21 -3.34 -6.25 12.60
N LEU A 22 -3.24 -7.42 11.97
CA LEU A 22 -2.65 -7.58 10.64
C LEU A 22 -3.44 -6.80 9.57
N ILE A 23 -4.77 -6.94 9.55
CA ILE A 23 -5.63 -6.14 8.68
C ILE A 23 -5.48 -4.65 9.00
N GLY A 24 -5.46 -4.27 10.28
CA GLY A 24 -5.29 -2.89 10.70
C GLY A 24 -3.96 -2.26 10.24
N PHE A 25 -2.88 -3.04 10.22
CA PHE A 25 -1.58 -2.61 9.69
C PHE A 25 -1.68 -2.26 8.19
N GLY A 26 -2.17 -3.20 7.37
CA GLY A 26 -2.34 -2.95 5.93
C GLY A 26 -3.33 -1.83 5.63
N LEU A 27 -4.43 -1.76 6.39
CA LEU A 27 -5.49 -0.77 6.20
C LEU A 27 -4.98 0.65 6.47
N ASN A 28 -4.12 0.83 7.48
CA ASN A 28 -3.49 2.12 7.75
C ASN A 28 -2.71 2.64 6.54
N ILE A 29 -1.94 1.77 5.88
CA ILE A 29 -1.16 2.12 4.70
C ILE A 29 -2.08 2.41 3.51
N CYS A 30 -3.09 1.57 3.27
CA CYS A 30 -4.08 1.78 2.20
C CYS A 30 -4.80 3.13 2.34
N GLU A 31 -5.25 3.49 3.55
CA GLU A 31 -5.91 4.77 3.82
C GLU A 31 -4.99 5.97 3.56
N ARG A 32 -3.69 5.84 3.84
CA ARG A 32 -2.69 6.90 3.59
C ARG A 32 -2.38 7.07 2.11
N LEU A 33 -2.33 5.98 1.35
CA LEU A 33 -2.07 6.00 -0.11
C LEU A 33 -3.29 6.40 -0.93
N LEU A 34 -4.51 6.29 -0.39
CA LEU A 34 -5.74 6.60 -1.12
C LEU A 34 -5.73 8.00 -1.76
N ILE A 35 -5.12 8.98 -1.10
CA ILE A 35 -5.05 10.36 -1.63
C ILE A 35 -4.31 10.43 -2.97
N ASP A 36 -3.31 9.57 -3.17
CA ASP A 36 -2.52 9.54 -4.40
C ASP A 36 -3.37 9.13 -5.60
N TYR A 37 -4.22 8.12 -5.43
CA TYR A 37 -5.19 7.73 -6.45
C TYR A 37 -6.23 8.82 -6.68
N VAL A 38 -6.73 9.46 -5.61
CA VAL A 38 -7.73 10.54 -5.73
C VAL A 38 -7.17 11.73 -6.50
N ASP A 39 -5.91 12.10 -6.26
CA ASP A 39 -5.25 13.20 -6.96
C ASP A 39 -5.03 12.87 -8.44
N PHE A 40 -4.59 11.65 -8.75
CA PHE A 40 -4.51 11.15 -10.12
C PHE A 40 -5.87 11.17 -10.84
N HIS A 41 -6.92 10.62 -10.21
CA HIS A 41 -8.27 10.64 -10.78
C HIS A 41 -8.74 12.06 -11.06
N ARG A 42 -8.47 13.01 -10.15
CA ARG A 42 -8.83 14.41 -10.32
C ARG A 42 -8.07 15.07 -11.48
N GLU A 43 -6.79 14.79 -11.63
CA GLU A 43 -5.94 15.40 -12.67
C GLU A 43 -6.28 14.86 -14.06
N PHE A 44 -6.36 13.54 -14.21
CA PHE A 44 -6.54 12.90 -15.51
C PHE A 44 -7.99 12.61 -15.87
N ASN A 45 -8.93 12.76 -14.92
CA ASN A 45 -10.34 12.39 -15.07
C ASN A 45 -10.49 10.95 -15.61
N TRP A 46 -9.69 10.03 -15.07
CA TRP A 46 -9.59 8.64 -15.48
C TRP A 46 -9.74 7.70 -14.27
N GLY A 47 -10.22 6.47 -14.49
CA GLY A 47 -10.46 5.49 -13.44
C GLY A 47 -11.62 5.89 -12.52
N ASN A 48 -11.68 5.31 -11.31
CA ASN A 48 -12.75 5.61 -10.35
C ASN A 48 -12.29 5.43 -8.90
N SER A 49 -12.06 6.55 -8.20
CA SER A 49 -11.60 6.51 -6.80
C SER A 49 -12.61 5.89 -5.82
N GLU A 50 -13.90 5.81 -6.18
CA GLU A 50 -14.91 5.17 -5.34
C GLU A 50 -14.71 3.66 -5.25
N VAL A 51 -14.09 3.02 -6.26
CA VAL A 51 -13.78 1.58 -6.21
C VAL A 51 -12.78 1.29 -5.10
N LEU A 52 -11.70 2.06 -4.99
CA LEU A 52 -10.72 1.89 -3.91
C LEU A 52 -11.34 2.15 -2.54
N LYS A 53 -12.21 3.17 -2.44
CA LYS A 53 -12.95 3.46 -1.19
C LYS A 53 -13.87 2.31 -0.79
N GLU A 54 -14.57 1.70 -1.74
CA GLU A 54 -15.41 0.52 -1.49
C GLU A 54 -14.56 -0.65 -0.98
N CYS A 55 -13.42 -0.91 -1.62
CA CYS A 55 -12.49 -1.96 -1.20
C CYS A 55 -11.99 -1.73 0.24
N ILE A 56 -11.52 -0.52 0.55
CA ILE A 56 -11.06 -0.13 1.91
C ILE A 56 -12.18 -0.28 2.94
N HIS A 57 -13.41 0.13 2.59
CA HIS A 57 -14.57 -0.04 3.46
C HIS A 57 -14.87 -1.52 3.74
N TYR A 58 -14.86 -2.36 2.71
CA TYR A 58 -15.08 -3.80 2.85
C TYR A 58 -13.98 -4.49 3.70
N ILE A 59 -12.71 -4.10 3.51
CA ILE A 59 -11.60 -4.61 4.33
C ILE A 59 -11.83 -4.28 5.81
N LYS A 60 -12.25 -3.04 6.11
CA LYS A 60 -12.55 -2.60 7.47
C LYS A 60 -13.69 -3.41 8.10
N ASP A 61 -14.76 -3.66 7.36
CA ASP A 61 -15.89 -4.47 7.82
C ASP A 61 -15.51 -5.96 8.04
N SER A 62 -14.48 -6.42 7.31
CA SER A 62 -13.91 -7.77 7.43
C SER A 62 -13.00 -7.94 8.65
N MET A 63 -12.67 -6.90 9.41
CA MET A 63 -11.85 -7.02 10.63
C MET A 63 -12.51 -7.84 11.74
N GLY A 64 -13.85 -7.82 11.79
CA GLY A 64 -14.65 -8.54 12.81
C GLY A 64 -15.33 -9.80 12.27
N ASN A 65 -15.26 -10.05 10.97
CA ASN A 65 -16.04 -11.07 10.29
C ASN A 65 -15.17 -11.93 9.37
N LYS A 66 -15.64 -13.11 9.01
CA LYS A 66 -14.99 -13.87 7.93
C LYS A 66 -15.28 -13.16 6.61
N ALA A 67 -14.24 -12.85 5.84
CA ALA A 67 -14.38 -12.30 4.51
C ALA A 67 -15.13 -13.28 3.59
N ASP A 68 -16.02 -12.74 2.77
CA ASP A 68 -16.67 -13.46 1.68
C ASP A 68 -15.73 -13.47 0.47
N ALA A 69 -15.29 -14.68 0.09
CA ALA A 69 -14.33 -14.85 -1.00
C ALA A 69 -14.91 -14.45 -2.36
N GLU A 70 -16.22 -14.62 -2.58
CA GLU A 70 -16.86 -14.21 -3.83
C GLU A 70 -16.86 -12.68 -3.94
N LYS A 71 -17.20 -11.98 -2.85
CA LYS A 71 -17.15 -10.51 -2.81
C LYS A 71 -15.72 -9.98 -2.95
N VAL A 72 -14.73 -10.63 -2.33
CA VAL A 72 -13.31 -10.25 -2.50
C VAL A 72 -12.91 -10.35 -3.98
N ASN A 73 -13.20 -11.47 -4.65
CA ASN A 73 -12.88 -11.63 -6.07
C ASN A 73 -13.57 -10.58 -6.96
N GLN A 74 -14.82 -10.22 -6.67
CA GLN A 74 -15.52 -9.16 -7.39
C GLN A 74 -14.85 -7.79 -7.20
N LEU A 75 -14.40 -7.48 -5.98
CA LEU A 75 -13.69 -6.25 -5.67
C LEU A 75 -12.31 -6.21 -6.34
N LEU A 76 -11.57 -7.32 -6.34
CA LEU A 76 -10.29 -7.44 -7.06
C LEU A 76 -10.46 -7.15 -8.55
N SER A 77 -11.43 -7.79 -9.21
CA SER A 77 -11.71 -7.51 -10.64
C SER A 77 -12.12 -6.06 -10.89
N SER A 78 -12.94 -5.47 -10.00
CA SER A 78 -13.33 -4.06 -10.14
C SER A 78 -12.15 -3.11 -9.93
N LEU A 79 -11.22 -3.47 -9.05
CA LEU A 79 -10.01 -2.69 -8.77
C LEU A 79 -9.05 -2.72 -9.97
N GLU A 80 -8.83 -3.90 -10.58
CA GLU A 80 -8.00 -4.06 -11.79
C GLU A 80 -8.46 -3.14 -12.93
N GLU A 81 -9.77 -3.01 -13.14
CA GLU A 81 -10.34 -2.14 -14.19
C GLU A 81 -10.02 -0.65 -14.01
N VAL A 82 -9.58 -0.24 -12.81
CA VAL A 82 -9.30 1.15 -12.48
C VAL A 82 -7.83 1.40 -12.11
N LEU A 83 -6.94 0.41 -12.24
CA LEU A 83 -5.51 0.62 -12.03
C LEU A 83 -4.89 1.27 -13.28
N PRO A 84 -4.16 2.39 -13.14
CA PRO A 84 -3.53 3.04 -14.29
C PRO A 84 -2.35 2.22 -14.81
N ASP A 85 -2.20 2.19 -16.13
CA ASP A 85 -1.00 1.70 -16.79
C ASP A 85 0.06 2.81 -16.83
N THR A 86 1.23 2.57 -16.23
CA THR A 86 2.33 3.53 -16.18
C THR A 86 3.00 3.76 -17.54
N GLU A 87 2.79 2.90 -18.53
CA GLU A 87 3.19 3.15 -19.92
C GLU A 87 2.26 4.17 -20.61
N GLU A 88 0.98 4.22 -20.21
CA GLU A 88 0.02 5.20 -20.70
C GLU A 88 0.09 6.53 -19.92
N PHE A 89 0.29 6.46 -18.60
CA PHE A 89 0.38 7.61 -17.70
C PHE A 89 1.80 7.81 -17.20
N THR A 90 2.62 8.46 -18.04
CA THR A 90 4.05 8.73 -17.74
C THR A 90 4.29 9.81 -16.67
N ASP A 91 3.24 10.49 -16.20
CA ASP A 91 3.31 11.42 -15.08
C ASP A 91 3.49 10.66 -13.75
N PRO A 92 4.26 11.18 -12.78
CA PRO A 92 4.45 10.52 -11.48
C PRO A 92 3.14 10.15 -10.75
N LEU A 93 2.07 10.92 -10.95
CA LEU A 93 0.75 10.63 -10.39
C LEU A 93 0.22 9.25 -10.83
N GLY A 94 0.54 8.79 -12.05
CA GLY A 94 0.17 7.46 -12.53
C GLY A 94 0.81 6.35 -11.69
N THR A 95 2.09 6.50 -11.36
CA THR A 95 2.81 5.56 -10.48
C THR A 95 2.28 5.61 -9.04
N TYR A 96 2.04 6.80 -8.49
CA TYR A 96 1.49 6.91 -7.13
C TYR A 96 0.10 6.27 -7.02
N ALA A 97 -0.74 6.45 -8.03
CA ALA A 97 -2.07 5.84 -8.08
C ALA A 97 -2.00 4.32 -8.26
N LEU A 98 -1.10 3.81 -9.11
CA LEU A 98 -0.87 2.37 -9.23
C LEU A 98 -0.46 1.77 -7.89
N ASN A 99 0.50 2.38 -7.20
CA ASN A 99 0.95 1.92 -5.88
C ASN A 99 -0.19 1.90 -4.84
N ALA A 100 -1.03 2.94 -4.81
CA ALA A 100 -2.21 2.96 -3.93
C ALA A 100 -3.17 1.79 -4.22
N GLY A 101 -3.39 1.50 -5.51
CA GLY A 101 -4.18 0.35 -5.95
C GLY A 101 -3.56 -0.99 -5.57
N CYS A 102 -2.25 -1.18 -5.80
CA CYS A 102 -1.52 -2.39 -5.44
C CYS A 102 -1.60 -2.68 -3.94
N ALA A 103 -1.46 -1.67 -3.08
CA ALA A 103 -1.59 -1.86 -1.64
C ALA A 103 -2.99 -2.37 -1.23
N VAL A 104 -4.05 -1.82 -1.83
CA VAL A 104 -5.43 -2.27 -1.60
C VAL A 104 -5.66 -3.67 -2.15
N PHE A 105 -5.09 -3.98 -3.32
CA PHE A 105 -5.16 -5.28 -3.97
C PHE A 105 -4.56 -6.37 -3.08
N GLU A 106 -3.32 -6.17 -2.62
CA GLU A 106 -2.61 -7.08 -1.71
C GLU A 106 -3.41 -7.33 -0.42
N LEU A 107 -4.05 -6.29 0.12
CA LEU A 107 -4.83 -6.44 1.35
C LEU A 107 -6.15 -7.19 1.12
N LEU A 108 -6.77 -7.07 -0.05
CA LEU A 108 -7.91 -7.89 -0.45
C LEU A 108 -7.50 -9.36 -0.61
N GLU A 109 -6.38 -9.64 -1.27
CA GLU A 109 -5.85 -11.00 -1.39
C GLU A 109 -5.58 -11.61 0.00
N TYR A 110 -4.95 -10.86 0.91
CA TYR A 110 -4.73 -11.29 2.29
C TYR A 110 -6.01 -11.76 3.02
N LEU A 111 -7.18 -11.20 2.68
CA LEU A 111 -8.43 -11.60 3.34
C LEU A 111 -8.83 -13.05 3.02
N ILE A 112 -8.46 -13.56 1.85
CA ILE A 112 -8.77 -14.92 1.37
C ILE A 112 -7.56 -15.85 1.36
N ASP A 113 -6.36 -15.30 1.28
CA ASP A 113 -5.08 -15.99 1.36
C ASP A 113 -4.16 -15.32 2.39
N PRO A 114 -4.22 -15.71 3.68
CA PRO A 114 -3.62 -14.96 4.77
C PRO A 114 -2.10 -15.19 4.93
N GLU A 115 -1.34 -15.04 3.85
CA GLU A 115 0.12 -15.08 3.86
C GLU A 115 0.71 -13.72 4.28
N ILE A 116 1.80 -13.75 5.04
CA ILE A 116 2.46 -12.52 5.54
C ILE A 116 3.10 -11.71 4.40
N ASP A 117 3.43 -12.38 3.29
CA ASP A 117 4.07 -11.75 2.13
C ASP A 117 3.19 -10.63 1.56
N HIS A 118 1.86 -10.75 1.56
CA HIS A 118 0.96 -9.65 1.19
C HIS A 118 1.19 -8.38 2.02
N LEU A 119 1.40 -8.51 3.33
CA LEU A 119 1.63 -7.36 4.21
C LEU A 119 3.04 -6.79 4.04
N LEU A 120 4.02 -7.63 3.73
CA LEU A 120 5.38 -7.19 3.41
C LEU A 120 5.41 -6.46 2.05
N ASN A 121 4.61 -6.90 1.07
CA ASN A 121 4.42 -6.20 -0.19
C ASN A 121 3.80 -4.81 0.05
N ILE A 122 2.74 -4.71 0.87
CA ILE A 122 2.14 -3.42 1.25
C ILE A 122 3.17 -2.49 1.92
N SER A 123 4.02 -3.05 2.82
CA SER A 123 5.13 -2.33 3.46
C SER A 123 6.14 -1.79 2.43
N SER A 124 6.47 -2.59 1.41
CA SER A 124 7.36 -2.17 0.33
C SER A 124 6.73 -1.05 -0.47
N VAL A 125 5.48 -1.24 -0.92
CA VAL A 125 4.77 -0.28 -1.78
C VAL A 125 4.73 1.13 -1.17
N ILE A 126 4.45 1.28 0.13
CA ILE A 126 4.49 2.63 0.75
C ILE A 126 5.90 3.19 0.84
N THR A 127 6.90 2.35 1.12
CA THR A 127 8.31 2.76 1.17
C THR A 127 8.78 3.22 -0.20
N ASP A 128 8.48 2.44 -1.24
CA ASP A 128 8.81 2.71 -2.64
C ASP A 128 8.07 3.96 -3.14
N THR A 129 6.82 4.18 -2.69
CA THR A 129 6.07 5.41 -3.00
C THR A 129 6.72 6.64 -2.38
N ILE A 130 7.21 6.55 -1.13
CA ILE A 130 7.92 7.65 -0.48
C ILE A 130 9.26 7.89 -1.18
N ASP A 131 10.02 6.85 -1.48
CA ASP A 131 11.29 6.94 -2.20
C ASP A 131 11.10 7.63 -3.57
N PHE A 132 10.11 7.18 -4.34
CA PHE A 132 9.77 7.76 -5.64
C PHE A 132 9.30 9.22 -5.52
N LYS A 133 8.53 9.58 -4.48
CA LYS A 133 8.19 11.00 -4.22
C LYS A 133 9.42 11.84 -3.90
N LEU A 134 10.37 11.29 -3.15
CA LEU A 134 11.59 11.99 -2.81
C LEU A 134 12.49 12.17 -4.02
N SER A 135 12.59 11.19 -4.93
CA SER A 135 13.38 11.34 -6.16
C SER A 135 12.85 12.46 -7.06
N GLU A 136 11.53 12.66 -7.10
CA GLU A 136 10.91 13.75 -7.85
C GLU A 136 11.12 15.14 -7.21
N LEU A 137 11.25 15.20 -5.88
CA LEU A 137 11.42 16.45 -5.13
C LEU A 137 12.89 16.85 -4.94
N GLU A 138 13.77 15.87 -4.76
CA GLU A 138 15.19 16.02 -4.41
C GLU A 138 16.08 15.43 -5.51
N THR A 139 15.93 15.97 -6.73
CA THR A 139 16.57 15.46 -7.96
C THR A 139 18.11 15.46 -7.94
N ASP A 140 18.72 16.14 -6.97
CA ASP A 140 20.18 16.23 -6.81
C ASP A 140 20.77 15.09 -5.95
N LEU A 141 19.92 14.32 -5.25
CA LEU A 141 20.37 13.20 -4.42
C LEU A 141 20.55 11.93 -5.26
N SER A 142 21.59 11.17 -4.92
CA SER A 142 21.76 9.81 -5.42
C SER A 142 20.80 8.82 -4.76
N GLU A 143 20.57 7.67 -5.40
CA GLU A 143 19.78 6.57 -4.83
C GLU A 143 20.29 6.15 -3.42
N GLU A 144 21.62 6.14 -3.20
CA GLU A 144 22.20 5.80 -1.90
C GLU A 144 21.88 6.85 -0.82
N GLU A 145 21.75 8.12 -1.21
CA GLU A 145 21.37 9.21 -0.31
C GLU A 145 19.87 9.18 0.00
N LEU A 146 19.02 8.92 -1.01
CA LEU A 146 17.58 8.73 -0.85
C LEU A 146 17.23 7.57 0.11
N LEU A 147 17.93 6.44 -0.01
CA LEU A 147 17.78 5.31 0.93
C LEU A 147 18.13 5.66 2.39
N LYS A 148 18.93 6.71 2.60
CA LYS A 148 19.29 7.20 3.94
C LYS A 148 18.40 8.36 4.39
N HIS A 149 17.46 8.80 3.56
CA HIS A 149 16.63 9.96 3.78
C HIS A 149 15.79 9.81 5.07
N PRO A 150 15.63 10.87 5.88
CA PRO A 150 14.89 10.81 7.14
C PRO A 150 13.44 10.33 7.01
N GLU A 151 12.76 10.62 5.89
CA GLU A 151 11.37 10.19 5.69
C GLU A 151 11.24 8.67 5.49
N ILE A 152 12.23 8.00 4.86
CA ILE A 152 12.26 6.53 4.77
C ILE A 152 12.40 5.92 6.17
N ARG A 153 13.30 6.45 6.99
CA ARG A 153 13.49 5.97 8.38
C ARG A 153 12.25 6.18 9.23
N LYS A 154 11.63 7.35 9.10
CA LYS A 154 10.38 7.68 9.79
C LYS A 154 9.25 6.75 9.39
N GLU A 155 9.16 6.37 8.11
CA GLU A 155 8.18 5.38 7.67
C GLU A 155 8.46 4.01 8.29
N TRP A 156 9.70 3.53 8.26
CA TRP A 156 10.05 2.25 8.89
C TRP A 156 9.75 2.24 10.39
N ASP A 157 10.09 3.31 11.11
CA ASP A 157 9.77 3.44 12.54
C ASP A 157 8.26 3.44 12.78
N ASN A 158 7.48 4.11 11.92
CA ASN A 158 6.01 4.10 11.98
C ASN A 158 5.43 2.69 11.75
N GLN A 159 5.91 1.99 10.72
CA GLN A 159 5.46 0.62 10.43
C GLN A 159 5.77 -0.33 11.59
N LEU A 160 6.99 -0.26 12.15
CA LEU A 160 7.38 -1.03 13.32
C LEU A 160 6.58 -0.66 14.58
N GLU A 161 6.12 0.58 14.72
CA GLU A 161 5.23 0.95 15.83
C GLU A 161 3.83 0.37 15.65
N LEU A 162 3.29 0.41 14.43
CA LEU A 162 1.98 -0.17 14.09
C LEU A 162 1.94 -1.70 14.31
N SER A 163 3.07 -2.37 14.09
CA SER A 163 3.21 -3.82 14.23
C SER A 163 3.62 -4.32 15.63
N LYS A 164 3.70 -3.46 16.64
CA LYS A 164 3.86 -3.86 18.05
C LYS A 164 2.56 -4.34 18.71
#